data_AF-A0AAU3TUL2-F1
#
_entry.id   AF-A0AAU3TUL2-F1
#
_cell.length_a   1.000
_cell.length_b   1.000
_cell.length_c   1.000
_cell.angle_alpha   90.00
_cell.angle_beta   90.00
_cell.angle_gamma   90.00
#
_symmetry.space_group_name_H-M   'P 1'
#
loop_
_entity.id
_entity.type
_entity.pdbx_description
1 polymer ?
#
loop_
_entity_poly.entity_id
_entity_poly.type
_entity_poly.pdbx_seq_one_letter_code
_entity_poly.pdbx_strand_id
1 'polypeptide(L)'
;MTTFHETRPNAATKPVRWAADAVAAMREGARLRLDYSAQSLWRVDRMIEGIRREAAPYAAVESVLRGFGAYAGEVIVRQTGAEWWATGGDHWIRTPDGRMWDPLDEARRCFAGDGSLRLLCRDATDGVRR
;
A
#
# COMPACT_ATOMS: atom_id res chain seq x y z
N MET A 1 -10.22 -15.15 -21.85
CA MET A 1 -8.84 -14.67 -22.05
C MET A 1 -8.89 -13.16 -21.99
N THR A 2 -8.76 -12.57 -20.80
CA THR A 2 -8.82 -11.12 -20.60
C THR A 2 -7.44 -10.53 -20.88
N THR A 3 -7.33 -9.77 -21.96
CA THR A 3 -6.12 -9.05 -22.36
C THR A 3 -5.88 -7.88 -21.40
N PHE A 4 -4.73 -7.91 -20.72
CA PHE A 4 -4.24 -6.85 -19.85
C PHE A 4 -3.53 -5.79 -20.70
N HIS A 5 -4.11 -4.59 -20.80
CA HIS A 5 -3.53 -3.49 -21.59
C HIS A 5 -3.71 -2.13 -20.92
N GLU A 6 -3.27 -2.00 -19.67
CA GLU A 6 -2.94 -0.68 -19.15
C GLU A 6 -1.41 -0.56 -19.12
N THR A 7 -0.87 0.44 -19.82
CA THR A 7 0.56 0.70 -19.90
C THR A 7 1.08 1.08 -18.52
N ARG A 8 2.24 0.54 -18.14
CA ARG A 8 2.91 0.72 -16.83
C ARG A 8 2.89 2.15 -16.24
N PRO A 9 3.09 3.24 -17.03
CA PRO A 9 3.00 4.60 -16.49
C PRO A 9 1.58 4.97 -16.01
N ASN A 10 0.55 4.47 -16.68
CA ASN A 10 -0.84 4.75 -16.34
C ASN A 10 -1.25 4.03 -15.05
N ALA A 11 -0.82 2.77 -14.89
CA ALA A 11 -1.09 1.95 -13.70
C ALA A 11 -0.62 2.58 -12.38
N ALA A 12 0.45 3.39 -12.41
CA ALA A 12 0.99 4.06 -11.21
C ALA A 12 0.24 5.36 -10.85
N THR A 13 -0.48 5.99 -11.77
CA THR A 13 -1.02 7.35 -11.58
C THR A 13 -1.95 7.46 -10.37
N LYS A 14 -2.89 6.51 -10.23
CA LYS A 14 -3.86 6.51 -9.13
C LYS A 14 -3.19 6.15 -7.79
N PRO A 15 -2.40 5.06 -7.67
CA PRO A 15 -1.71 4.73 -6.43
C PRO A 15 -0.78 5.84 -5.94
N VAL A 16 0.01 6.45 -6.81
CA VAL A 16 0.92 7.56 -6.43
C VAL A 16 0.13 8.71 -5.80
N ARG A 17 -1.01 9.07 -6.39
CA ARG A 17 -1.88 10.12 -5.83
C ARG A 17 -2.45 9.72 -4.47
N TRP A 18 -3.00 8.51 -4.35
CA TRP A 18 -3.56 8.04 -3.07
C TRP A 18 -2.51 7.97 -1.96
N ALA A 19 -1.27 7.57 -2.28
CA ALA A 19 -0.16 7.59 -1.35
C ALA A 19 0.17 9.02 -0.89
N ALA A 20 0.21 9.98 -1.82
CA ALA A 20 0.45 11.39 -1.49
C ALA A 20 -0.66 11.98 -0.60
N ASP A 21 -1.93 11.67 -0.91
CA ASP A 21 -3.08 12.09 -0.11
C ASP A 21 -2.99 11.51 1.32
N ALA A 22 -2.56 10.25 1.47
CA ALA A 22 -2.34 9.63 2.78
C ALA A 22 -1.20 10.30 3.57
N VAL A 23 -0.11 10.69 2.90
CA VAL A 23 0.99 11.44 3.54
C VAL A 23 0.51 12.80 4.04
N ALA A 24 -0.29 13.52 3.25
CA ALA A 24 -0.87 14.80 3.64
C ALA A 24 -1.80 14.64 4.86
N ALA A 25 -2.74 13.69 4.80
CA ALA A 25 -3.67 13.41 5.87
C ALA A 25 -2.95 13.02 7.19
N MET A 26 -1.91 12.19 7.12
CA MET A 26 -1.12 11.80 8.31
C MET A 26 -0.35 12.98 8.91
N ARG A 27 0.16 13.87 8.07
CA ARG A 27 0.86 15.08 8.52
C ARG A 27 -0.09 16.06 9.20
N GLU A 28 -1.28 16.25 8.65
CA GLU A 28 -2.25 17.25 9.13
C GLU A 28 -3.06 16.74 10.33
N GLY A 29 -3.56 15.49 10.26
CA GLY A 29 -4.42 14.92 11.30
C GLY A 29 -3.64 14.32 12.47
N ALA A 30 -2.65 13.48 12.19
CA ALA A 30 -1.90 12.75 13.22
C ALA A 30 -0.57 13.39 13.62
N ARG A 31 -0.16 14.47 12.93
CA ARG A 31 1.19 15.09 13.05
C ARG A 31 2.32 14.07 12.87
N LEU A 32 2.07 13.03 12.09
CA LEU A 32 3.03 11.97 11.78
C LEU A 32 3.63 12.19 10.40
N ARG A 33 4.96 12.17 10.31
CA ARG A 33 5.67 12.24 9.05
C ARG A 33 5.85 10.85 8.46
N LEU A 34 5.33 10.67 7.26
CA LEU A 34 5.56 9.51 6.41
C LEU A 34 6.59 9.91 5.33
N ASP A 35 7.70 9.18 5.26
CA ASP A 35 8.90 9.55 4.47
C ASP A 35 9.23 8.57 3.33
N TYR A 36 8.32 7.64 3.06
CA TYR A 36 8.43 6.56 2.09
C TYR A 36 9.57 5.58 2.39
N SER A 37 9.95 5.46 3.66
CA SER A 37 10.87 4.41 4.13
C SER A 37 10.12 3.13 4.51
N ALA A 38 10.80 1.99 4.53
CA ALA A 38 10.24 0.77 5.13
C ALA A 38 9.93 0.95 6.64
N GLN A 39 10.63 1.85 7.32
CA GLN A 39 10.43 2.10 8.75
C GLN A 39 9.12 2.84 9.03
N SER A 40 8.70 3.76 8.16
CA SER A 40 7.45 4.51 8.35
C SER A 40 6.20 3.63 8.24
N LEU A 41 6.29 2.45 7.61
CA LEU A 41 5.19 1.47 7.54
C LEU A 41 4.73 1.00 8.91
N TRP A 42 5.63 0.94 9.91
CA TRP A 42 5.20 0.65 11.28
C TRP A 42 4.22 1.69 11.82
N ARG A 43 4.40 2.98 11.47
CA ARG A 43 3.46 4.05 11.86
C ARG A 43 2.11 3.87 11.19
N VAL A 44 2.10 3.36 9.96
CA VAL A 44 0.87 3.08 9.20
C VAL A 44 0.12 1.88 9.81
N ASP A 45 0.81 0.77 10.08
CA ASP A 45 0.21 -0.40 10.77
C ASP A 45 -0.42 0.01 12.11
N ARG A 46 0.27 0.85 12.89
CA ARG A 46 -0.25 1.38 14.17
C ARG A 46 -1.46 2.29 14.00
N MET A 47 -1.51 3.08 12.93
CA MET A 47 -2.67 3.91 12.61
C MET A 47 -3.88 3.05 12.24
N ILE A 48 -3.70 2.04 11.39
CA ILE A 48 -4.76 1.10 11.01
C ILE A 48 -5.29 0.36 12.24
N GLU A 49 -4.39 -0.09 13.13
CA GLU A 49 -4.79 -0.71 14.39
C GLU A 49 -5.58 0.24 15.30
N GLY A 50 -5.21 1.52 15.35
CA GLY A 50 -5.95 2.57 16.06
C GLY A 50 -7.37 2.73 15.53
N ILE A 51 -7.51 2.92 14.22
CA ILE A 51 -8.81 3.02 13.54
C ILE A 51 -9.68 1.79 13.79
N ARG A 52 -9.10 0.58 13.74
CA ARG A 52 -9.81 -0.67 14.04
C ARG A 52 -10.39 -0.68 15.45
N ARG A 53 -9.63 -0.20 16.44
CA ARG A 53 -10.06 -0.15 17.85
C ARG A 53 -11.20 0.84 18.08
N GLU A 54 -11.36 1.84 17.22
CA GLU A 54 -12.49 2.76 17.22
C GLU A 54 -13.78 2.12 16.64
N ALA A 55 -13.72 0.86 16.20
CA ALA A 55 -14.84 0.08 15.65
C ALA A 55 -15.56 0.79 14.48
N ALA A 56 -14.81 1.58 13.71
CA ALA A 56 -15.34 2.28 12.54
C ALA A 56 -15.84 1.27 11.48
N PRO A 57 -17.01 1.49 10.86
CA PRO A 57 -17.46 0.67 9.73
C PRO A 57 -16.47 0.73 8.57
N TYR A 58 -16.23 -0.40 7.91
CA TYR A 58 -15.26 -0.48 6.79
C TYR A 58 -15.50 0.59 5.71
N ALA A 59 -16.77 0.83 5.34
CA ALA A 59 -17.13 1.82 4.33
C ALA A 59 -16.67 3.25 4.68
N ALA A 60 -16.57 3.58 5.98
CA ALA A 60 -16.09 4.89 6.42
C ALA A 60 -14.56 5.04 6.32
N VAL A 61 -13.82 3.92 6.29
CA VAL A 61 -12.36 3.90 6.34
C VAL A 61 -11.71 3.42 5.04
N GLU A 62 -12.51 2.93 4.08
CA GLU A 62 -12.04 2.34 2.83
C GLU A 62 -11.07 3.26 2.06
N SER A 63 -11.39 4.55 1.95
CA SER A 63 -10.52 5.52 1.25
C SER A 63 -9.17 5.73 1.95
N VAL A 64 -9.18 5.73 3.29
CA VAL A 64 -7.97 5.86 4.12
C VAL A 64 -7.12 4.61 4.01
N LEU A 65 -7.72 3.41 4.11
CA LEU A 65 -7.03 2.14 3.94
C LEU A 65 -6.44 2.01 2.53
N ARG A 66 -7.16 2.44 1.49
CA ARG A 66 -6.64 2.50 0.13
C ARG A 66 -5.42 3.41 0.02
N GLY A 67 -5.44 4.57 0.68
CA GLY A 67 -4.29 5.46 0.77
C GLY A 67 -3.08 4.82 1.46
N PHE A 68 -3.31 4.10 2.56
CA PHE A 68 -2.25 3.37 3.28
C PHE A 68 -1.67 2.20 2.49
N GLY A 69 -2.51 1.43 1.80
CA GLY A 69 -2.05 0.39 0.89
C GLY A 69 -1.24 0.98 -0.26
N ALA A 70 -1.72 2.05 -0.90
CA ALA A 70 -0.98 2.74 -1.94
C ALA A 70 0.38 3.26 -1.45
N TYR A 71 0.44 3.83 -0.24
CA TYR A 71 1.68 4.24 0.39
C TYR A 71 2.66 3.07 0.58
N ALA A 72 2.18 1.91 1.03
CA ALA A 72 3.01 0.71 1.15
C ALA A 72 3.53 0.22 -0.20
N GLY A 73 2.69 0.24 -1.23
CA GLY A 73 3.10 -0.06 -2.60
C GLY A 73 4.22 0.87 -3.08
N GLU A 74 4.11 2.18 -2.85
CA GLU A 74 5.15 3.16 -3.17
C GLU A 74 6.48 2.89 -2.43
N VAL A 75 6.41 2.45 -1.18
CA VAL A 75 7.62 2.04 -0.44
C VAL A 75 8.25 0.81 -1.10
N ILE A 76 7.47 -0.20 -1.47
CA ILE A 76 7.97 -1.41 -2.11
C ILE A 76 8.62 -1.08 -3.47
N VAL A 77 7.95 -0.29 -4.31
CA VAL A 77 8.47 0.21 -5.59
C VAL A 77 9.86 0.82 -5.42
N ARG A 78 10.03 1.71 -4.43
CA ARG A 78 11.31 2.38 -4.16
C ARG A 78 12.39 1.45 -3.62
N GLN A 79 12.00 0.49 -2.78
CA GLN A 79 12.94 -0.43 -2.12
C GLN A 79 13.44 -1.54 -3.04
N THR A 80 12.66 -1.90 -4.05
CA THR A 80 12.89 -3.12 -4.83
C THR A 80 13.00 -2.88 -6.34
N GLY A 81 12.66 -1.68 -6.83
CA GLY A 81 12.48 -1.44 -8.25
C GLY A 81 11.23 -2.12 -8.83
N ALA A 82 10.28 -2.53 -7.98
CA ALA A 82 9.00 -3.07 -8.41
C ALA A 82 8.17 -2.05 -9.18
N GLU A 83 7.15 -2.51 -9.88
CA GLU A 83 6.31 -1.69 -10.73
C GLU A 83 4.84 -1.84 -10.39
N TRP A 84 4.07 -0.77 -10.54
CA TRP A 84 2.61 -0.84 -10.49
C TRP A 84 2.04 -1.50 -11.74
N TRP A 85 1.06 -2.37 -11.51
CA TRP A 85 0.26 -3.04 -12.53
C TRP A 85 -1.22 -2.82 -12.21
N ALA A 86 -2.02 -2.53 -13.23
CA ALA A 86 -3.46 -2.32 -13.07
C ALA A 86 -4.23 -3.33 -13.92
N THR A 87 -5.25 -3.94 -13.34
CA THR A 87 -6.19 -4.80 -14.06
C THR A 87 -7.58 -4.73 -13.46
N GLY A 88 -8.61 -4.49 -14.27
CA GLY A 88 -10.00 -4.48 -13.79
C GLY A 88 -10.31 -3.44 -12.71
N GLY A 89 -9.44 -2.45 -12.49
CA GLY A 89 -9.55 -1.47 -11.40
C GLY A 89 -8.71 -1.80 -10.16
N ASP A 90 -8.17 -3.02 -10.07
CA ASP A 90 -7.24 -3.44 -9.02
C ASP A 90 -5.82 -2.98 -9.33
N HIS A 91 -5.05 -2.72 -8.26
CA HIS A 91 -3.68 -2.20 -8.36
C HIS A 91 -2.73 -3.13 -7.61
N TRP A 92 -1.77 -3.67 -8.34
CA TRP A 92 -0.81 -4.67 -7.89
C TRP A 92 0.60 -4.12 -8.01
N ILE A 93 1.51 -4.66 -7.20
CA ILE A 93 2.94 -4.45 -7.33
C ILE A 93 3.56 -5.71 -7.91
N ARG A 94 4.32 -5.56 -8.99
CA ARG A 94 5.14 -6.64 -9.54
C ARG A 94 6.61 -6.40 -9.21
N THR A 95 7.20 -7.24 -8.38
CA THR A 95 8.63 -7.20 -8.05
C THR A 95 9.48 -7.77 -9.20
N PRO A 96 10.79 -7.44 -9.29
CA PRO A 96 11.66 -7.92 -10.37
C PRO A 96 11.78 -9.45 -10.49
N ASP A 97 11.61 -10.17 -9.38
CA ASP A 97 11.53 -11.64 -9.34
C ASP A 97 10.21 -12.19 -9.94
N GLY A 98 9.32 -11.31 -10.41
CA GLY A 98 8.08 -11.62 -11.12
C GLY A 98 6.88 -11.82 -10.21
N ARG A 99 7.04 -11.80 -8.88
CA ARG A 99 5.92 -11.97 -7.93
C ARG A 99 5.00 -10.75 -7.95
N MET A 100 3.71 -11.02 -7.69
CA MET A 100 2.66 -10.01 -7.61
C MET A 100 2.23 -9.86 -6.15
N TRP A 101 2.02 -8.61 -5.72
CA TRP A 101 1.65 -8.25 -4.37
C TRP A 101 0.47 -7.27 -4.41
N ASP A 102 -0.50 -7.44 -3.52
CA ASP A 102 -1.65 -6.53 -3.41
C ASP A 102 -1.54 -5.72 -2.10
N PRO A 103 -0.97 -4.52 -2.14
CA PRO A 103 -0.85 -3.71 -0.94
C PRO A 103 -2.17 -3.08 -0.51
N LEU A 104 -3.18 -2.99 -1.39
CA LEU A 104 -4.51 -2.47 -1.06
C LEU A 104 -5.29 -3.51 -0.24
N ASP A 105 -5.29 -4.77 -0.69
CA ASP A 105 -5.86 -5.87 0.08
C ASP A 105 -5.10 -6.08 1.40
N GLU A 106 -3.78 -5.96 1.41
CA GLU A 106 -3.01 -6.09 2.66
C GLU A 106 -3.40 -5.01 3.69
N ALA A 107 -3.70 -3.78 3.28
CA ALA A 107 -4.20 -2.74 4.18
C ALA A 107 -5.57 -3.10 4.76
N ARG A 108 -6.45 -3.68 3.94
CA ARG A 108 -7.74 -4.23 4.38
C ARG A 108 -7.56 -5.39 5.37
N ARG A 109 -6.62 -6.30 5.12
CA ARG A 109 -6.28 -7.41 6.01
C ARG A 109 -5.69 -6.91 7.33
N CYS A 110 -4.84 -5.89 7.30
CA CYS A 110 -4.33 -5.24 8.50
C CYS A 110 -5.46 -4.65 9.35
N PHE A 111 -6.45 -4.00 8.71
CA PHE A 111 -7.65 -3.50 9.39
C PHE A 111 -8.53 -4.62 9.96
N ALA A 112 -8.62 -5.77 9.28
CA ALA A 112 -9.29 -6.96 9.82
C ALA A 112 -8.51 -7.63 10.96
N GLY A 113 -7.20 -7.39 11.05
CA GLY A 113 -6.30 -7.92 12.07
C GLY A 113 -5.40 -9.08 11.64
N ASP A 114 -5.40 -9.40 10.36
CA ASP A 114 -4.70 -10.56 9.78
C ASP A 114 -3.66 -10.15 8.72
N GLY A 115 -3.10 -8.94 8.85
CA GLY A 115 -2.13 -8.38 7.90
C GLY A 115 -1.21 -7.33 8.50
N SER A 116 -0.12 -7.02 7.79
CA SER A 116 0.83 -5.96 8.14
C SER A 116 1.54 -5.46 6.88
N LEU A 117 1.43 -4.16 6.63
CA LEU A 117 2.10 -3.51 5.51
C LEU A 117 3.62 -3.59 5.66
N ARG A 118 4.13 -3.56 6.89
CA ARG A 118 5.55 -3.75 7.16
C ARG A 118 6.02 -5.16 6.79
N LEU A 119 5.23 -6.19 7.10
CA LEU A 119 5.57 -7.58 6.76
C LEU A 119 5.49 -7.81 5.25
N LEU A 120 4.44 -7.32 4.59
CA LEU A 120 4.34 -7.33 3.13
C LEU A 120 5.58 -6.70 2.47
N CYS A 121 5.98 -5.50 2.91
CA CYS A 121 7.15 -4.83 2.36
C CYS A 121 8.45 -5.61 2.61
N ARG A 122 8.59 -6.24 3.77
CA ARG A 122 9.73 -7.10 4.09
C ARG A 122 9.77 -8.29 3.15
N ASP A 123 8.67 -9.00 2.98
CA ASP A 123 8.60 -10.22 2.16
C ASP A 123 8.84 -9.92 0.68
N ALA A 124 8.29 -8.81 0.18
CA ALA A 124 8.57 -8.31 -1.17
C ALA A 124 10.06 -7.96 -1.37
N THR A 125 10.70 -7.38 -0.36
CA THR A 125 12.12 -7.04 -0.40
C THR A 125 13.03 -8.27 -0.32
N ASP A 126 12.69 -9.21 0.56
CA ASP A 126 13.46 -10.45 0.76
C ASP A 126 13.34 -11.39 -0.46
N GLY A 127 12.22 -11.34 -1.20
CA GLY A 127 12.05 -12.07 -2.47
C GLY A 127 13.01 -11.63 -3.57
N VAL A 128 13.34 -10.34 -3.64
CA VAL A 128 14.23 -9.76 -4.67
C VAL A 128 15.71 -9.97 -4.37
N ARG A 129 16.08 -10.19 -3.11
CA ARG A 129 17.47 -10.43 -2.69
C ARG A 129 17.93 -11.89 -2.90
N ARG A 130 17.03 -12.80 -3.23
CA ARG A 130 17.32 -14.22 -3.48
C ARG A 130 17.57 -14.46 -4.96
#